data_AF-A0A7D5PEL4-F1
#
_entry.id   AF-A0A7D5PEL4-F1
#
_cell.length_a   1.000
_cell.length_b   1.000
_cell.length_c   1.000
_cell.angle_alpha   90.00
_cell.angle_beta   90.00
_cell.angle_gamma   90.00
#
_symmetry.space_group_name_H-M   'P 1'
#
loop_
_entity.id
_entity.type
_entity.pdbx_description
1 polymer ?
#
loop_
_entity_poly.entity_id
_entity_poly.type
_entity_poly.pdbx_seq_one_letter_code
_entity_poly.pdbx_strand_id
1 'polypeptide(L)' 'MPAELTPDFPLFLGLMLAAICGAVAALVYVVALPGSPAVALAYGFGGLGLTFLAMGAVAAGILRALDGE' A
#
# COMPACT_ATOMS: atom_id res chain seq x y z
N MET A 1 7.56 -11.64 -20.47
CA MET A 1 7.02 -10.46 -21.18
C MET A 1 7.44 -9.23 -20.38
N PRO A 2 8.06 -8.19 -20.95
CA PRO A 2 8.26 -6.95 -20.21
C PRO A 2 6.88 -6.47 -19.77
N ALA A 3 6.71 -6.19 -18.47
CA ALA A 3 5.46 -5.62 -17.98
C ALA A 3 5.30 -4.25 -18.66
N GLU A 4 4.32 -4.13 -19.55
CA GLU A 4 3.97 -2.84 -20.13
C GLU A 4 3.65 -1.90 -18.96
N LEU A 5 4.40 -0.80 -18.88
CA LEU A 5 4.31 0.20 -17.83
C LEU A 5 3.05 1.07 -18.07
N THR A 6 1.90 0.41 -18.11
CA THR A 6 0.60 1.06 -18.24
C THR A 6 0.41 2.01 -17.05
N PRO A 7 -0.19 3.21 -17.24
CA PRO A 7 -0.36 4.19 -16.16
C PRO A 7 -1.10 3.64 -14.93
N ASP A 8 -1.87 2.57 -15.09
CA ASP A 8 -2.61 1.89 -14.02
C ASP A 8 -1.78 0.87 -13.23
N PHE A 9 -0.67 0.37 -13.77
CA PHE A 9 0.17 -0.63 -13.12
C PHE A 9 0.71 -0.18 -11.74
N PRO A 10 1.24 1.05 -11.57
CA PRO A 10 1.70 1.51 -10.27
C PRO A 10 0.58 1.62 -9.23
N LEU A 11 -0.62 1.99 -9.66
CA LEU A 11 -1.79 2.10 -8.79
C LEU A 11 -2.28 0.72 -8.35
N PHE A 12 -2.30 -0.25 -9.28
CA PHE A 12 -2.58 -1.65 -8.98
C PHE A 12 -1.58 -2.24 -7.98
N LEU A 13 -0.28 -2.03 -8.21
CA LEU A 13 0.77 -2.52 -7.32
C LEU A 13 0.67 -1.88 -5.93
N GLY A 14 0.42 -0.57 -5.86
CA GLY A 14 0.20 0.16 -4.62
C GLY A 14 -1.01 -0.36 -3.84
N LEU A 15 -2.14 -0.59 -4.51
CA LEU A 15 -3.34 -1.19 -3.91
C LEU A 15 -3.09 -2.61 -3.39
N MET A 16 -2.40 -3.44 -4.18
CA MET A 16 -2.09 -4.82 -3.79
C MET A 16 -1.23 -4.84 -2.53
N LEU A 17 -0.15 -4.06 -2.47
CA LEU A 17 0.69 -3.96 -1.27
C LEU A 17 -0.08 -3.38 -0.09
N ALA A 18 -0.88 -2.33 -0.31
CA ALA A 18 -1.70 -1.74 0.73
C ALA A 18 -2.68 -2.74 1.35
N ALA A 19 -3.31 -3.56 0.52
CA ALA A 19 -4.22 -4.62 0.97
C ALA A 19 -3.50 -5.69 1.78
N ILE A 20 -2.32 -6.13 1.36
CA ILE A 20 -1.50 -7.12 2.09
C ILE A 20 -1.08 -6.54 3.44
N CYS A 21 -0.55 -5.33 3.47
CA CYS A 21 -0.17 -4.64 4.70
C CYS A 21 -1.36 -4.44 5.65
N GLY A 22 -2.52 -4.05 5.11
CA GLY A 22 -3.77 -3.92 5.87
C GLY A 22 -4.26 -5.23 6.46
N ALA A 23 -4.20 -6.33 5.69
CA ALA A 23 -4.56 -7.66 6.16
C ALA A 23 -3.64 -8.10 7.32
N VAL A 24 -2.32 -7.91 7.18
CA VAL A 24 -1.36 -8.21 8.25
C VAL A 24 -1.62 -7.34 9.48
N ALA A 25 -1.83 -6.03 9.30
CA ALA A 25 -2.16 -5.12 10.39
C ALA A 25 -3.41 -5.55 11.15
N ALA A 26 -4.47 -5.94 10.45
CA ALA A 26 -5.70 -6.43 11.04
C ALA A 26 -5.48 -7.73 11.83
N LEU A 27 -4.76 -8.70 11.26
CA LEU A 27 -4.45 -9.97 11.94
C LEU A 27 -3.65 -9.74 13.22
N VAL A 28 -2.63 -8.86 13.18
CA VAL A 28 -1.83 -8.52 14.36
C VAL A 28 -2.68 -7.81 15.41
N TYR A 29 -3.52 -6.85 15.00
CA TYR A 29 -4.38 -6.10 15.92
C TYR A 29 -5.39 -6.99 16.63
N VAL A 30 -6.00 -7.96 15.93
CA VAL A 30 -6.97 -8.89 16.50
C VAL A 30 -6.36 -9.80 17.58
N VAL A 31 -5.09 -10.18 17.43
CA VAL A 31 -4.40 -11.08 18.37
C VAL A 31 -3.67 -10.32 19.48
N ALA A 32 -3.44 -9.01 19.31
CA ALA A 32 -2.71 -8.20 20.27
C ALA A 32 -3.50 -7.97 21.57
N LEU A 33 -2.88 -8.26 22.72
CA LEU A 33 -3.42 -7.91 24.03
C LEU A 33 -3.44 -6.38 24.21
N PRO A 34 -4.45 -5.81 24.89
CA PRO A 34 -4.48 -4.39 25.21
C PRO A 34 -3.22 -3.95 25.96
N GLY A 35 -2.54 -2.92 25.45
CA GLY A 35 -1.29 -2.41 26.03
C GLY A 35 -0.02 -3.18 25.61
N SER A 36 -0.14 -4.21 24.77
CA SER A 36 1.03 -4.93 24.26
C SER A 36 1.78 -4.14 23.18
N PRO A 37 3.12 -4.28 23.08
CA PRO A 37 3.91 -3.64 22.02
C PRO A 37 3.56 -4.15 20.62
N ALA A 38 2.87 -5.30 20.50
CA ALA A 38 2.39 -5.83 19.22
C ALA A 38 1.40 -4.89 18.52
N VAL A 39 0.68 -4.05 19.28
CA VAL A 39 -0.20 -3.02 18.70
C VAL A 39 0.59 -2.00 17.86
N ALA A 40 1.81 -1.66 18.27
CA ALA A 40 2.68 -0.77 17.49
C ALA A 40 3.06 -1.38 16.14
N LEU A 41 3.23 -2.71 16.07
CA LEU A 41 3.46 -3.42 14.80
C LEU A 41 2.24 -3.33 13.89
N ALA A 42 1.03 -3.49 14.42
CA ALA A 42 -0.20 -3.34 13.63
C ALA A 42 -0.31 -1.94 13.02
N TYR A 43 -0.06 -0.88 13.79
CA TYR A 43 -0.02 0.48 13.27
C TYR A 43 1.11 0.69 12.25
N GLY A 44 2.28 0.08 12.46
CA GLY A 44 3.39 0.09 11.51
C GLY A 44 3.00 -0.49 10.16
N PHE A 45 2.40 -1.68 10.13
CA PHE A 45 1.90 -2.29 8.90
C PHE A 45 0.78 -1.47 8.26
N GLY A 46 -0.15 -0.92 9.04
CA GLY A 46 -1.19 -0.03 8.53
C GLY A 46 -0.61 1.22 7.86
N GLY A 47 0.38 1.84 8.50
CA GLY A 47 1.11 2.99 7.96
C GLY A 47 1.84 2.65 6.66
N LEU A 48 2.57 1.52 6.62
CA LEU A 48 3.24 1.05 5.40
C LEU A 48 2.24 0.84 4.26
N GLY A 49 1.08 0.25 4.53
CA GLY A 49 0.02 0.09 3.52
C GLY A 49 -0.44 1.42 2.93
N LEU A 50 -0.67 2.42 3.77
CA LEU A 50 -1.01 3.78 3.31
C LEU A 50 0.11 4.40 2.47
N THR A 51 1.37 4.21 2.85
CA THR A 51 2.50 4.74 2.07
C THR A 51 2.61 4.09 0.69
N PHE A 52 2.40 2.78 0.57
CA PHE A 52 2.42 2.11 -0.73
C PHE A 52 1.27 2.56 -1.63
N LEU A 53 0.08 2.74 -1.06
CA LEU A 53 -1.06 3.28 -1.80
C LEU A 53 -0.79 4.70 -2.30
N ALA A 54 -0.27 5.57 -1.43
CA ALA A 54 0.06 6.95 -1.78
C ALA A 54 1.10 7.01 -2.90
N MET A 55 2.17 6.21 -2.80
CA MET A 55 3.21 6.14 -3.83
C MET A 55 2.66 5.62 -5.17
N GLY A 56 1.80 4.59 -5.15
CA GLY A 56 1.14 4.07 -6.34
C GLY A 56 0.23 5.11 -7.01
N ALA A 57 -0.54 5.86 -6.22
CA ALA A 57 -1.41 6.93 -6.71
C ALA A 57 -0.61 8.11 -7.31
N VAL A 58 0.47 8.53 -6.65
CA VAL A 58 1.36 9.58 -7.15
C VAL A 58 2.02 9.16 -8.46
N ALA A 59 2.58 7.95 -8.52
CA ALA A 59 3.21 7.44 -9.74
C ALA A 59 2.23 7.34 -10.92
N ALA A 60 1.02 6.83 -10.69
CA ALA A 60 -0.02 6.76 -11.73
C ALA A 60 -0.47 8.15 -12.18
N GLY A 61 -0.58 9.12 -11.26
CA GLY A 61 -0.89 10.51 -11.58
C GLY A 61 0.18 11.15 -12.45
N ILE A 62 1.46 10.93 -12.14
CA ILE A 62 2.59 11.41 -12.94
C ILE A 62 2.56 10.78 -14.34
N LEU A 63 2.41 9.46 -14.45
CA LEU A 63 2.36 8.79 -15.75
C LEU A 63 1.20 9.27 -16.61
N ARG A 64 0.01 9.46 -16.03
CA ARG A 64 -1.13 10.02 -16.77
C ARG A 64 -0.93 11.46 -17.21
N ALA A 65 -0.21 12.27 -16.43
CA ALA A 65 0.12 13.63 -16.82
C ALA A 65 1.06 13.65 -18.03
N LEU A 66 2.06 12.76 -18.05
CA LEU A 66 3.03 12.65 -19.13
C LEU A 66 2.44 12.05 -20.43
N ASP A 67 1.45 11.17 -20.33
CA ASP A 67 0.76 10.57 -21.49
C ASP A 67 -0.21 11.53 -22.19
N GLY A 68 -0.55 12.65 -21.54
CA GLY A 68 -1.47 13.67 -22.04
C GLY A 68 -0.79 14.90 -22.66
N GLU A 69 0.54 14.99 -22.63
CA GLU A 69 1.37 16.01 -23.29
C GLU A 69 1.80 15.56 -24.70
#